data_AF-A0A954DZ01-F1
#
_entry.id   AF-A0A954DZ01-F1
#
_cell.length_a   1.000
_cell.length_b   1.000
_cell.length_c   1.000
_cell.angle_alpha   90.00
_cell.angle_beta   90.00
_cell.angle_gamma   90.00
#
_symmetry.space_group_name_H-M   'P 1'
#
loop_
_entity.id
_entity.type
_entity.pdbx_description
1 polymer ?
#
loop_
_entity_poly.entity_id
_entity_poly.type
_entity_poly.pdbx_seq_one_letter_code
_entity_poly.pdbx_strand_id
1 'polypeptide(L)'
;MSANEPERRFDEETVLQWLLDADLRASVPRAELESSNAAELADLERFVAECRDELRAEERELAPCADRIVDAVLARTVSEDLGWRGDLRLVTSFMARRMRSSLLLRVAAASLLVHLIALPVIAAYAVWKVEQKPDLWIEFEQPPEQPYGEDPKEDLGPVEGGELPALDSVDALSLESINARNADRWSLFERGEELRAVANSEWDAPLERRLAARAARLIGDAPFVVPSATHGDAVDRLLAIDEALDARLLALPIPIDAADLAWLTQLAAGDPPRAALALAVLRRAQRYGVAVPQGSAGLIARLQSPDFADFAGLAGPAGEAPLSVEWVRALRACELGDGVSDRFVDALRR
;
A
#
# COMPACT_ATOMS: atom_id res chain seq x y z
N MET A 1 -27.38 60.08 -28.00
CA MET A 1 -27.94 59.02 -27.14
C MET A 1 -26.84 57.99 -26.96
N SER A 2 -26.03 58.11 -25.92
CA SER A 2 -25.02 57.11 -25.59
C SER A 2 -25.74 55.94 -24.92
N ALA A 3 -25.56 54.74 -25.46
CA ALA A 3 -26.06 53.52 -24.83
C ALA A 3 -25.31 53.30 -23.52
N ASN A 4 -26.06 53.10 -22.43
CA ASN A 4 -25.52 52.78 -21.13
C ASN A 4 -25.02 51.32 -21.19
N GLU A 5 -23.72 51.10 -21.39
CA GLU A 5 -23.16 49.76 -21.27
C GLU A 5 -23.32 49.28 -19.82
N PRO A 6 -23.79 48.05 -19.59
CA PRO A 6 -23.97 47.52 -18.25
C PRO A 6 -22.61 47.45 -17.55
N GLU A 7 -22.49 48.10 -16.39
CA GLU A 7 -21.30 48.03 -15.54
C GLU A 7 -20.98 46.56 -15.25
N ARG A 8 -19.81 46.13 -15.72
CA ARG A 8 -19.33 44.75 -15.53
C ARG A 8 -18.83 44.61 -14.10
N ARG A 9 -19.64 43.99 -13.24
CA ARG A 9 -19.25 43.65 -11.87
C ARG A 9 -18.42 42.36 -11.89
N PHE A 10 -17.26 42.39 -11.24
CA PHE A 10 -16.44 41.19 -11.02
C PHE A 10 -16.93 40.47 -9.75
N ASP A 11 -16.89 39.15 -9.75
CA ASP A 11 -17.16 38.38 -8.53
C ASP A 11 -15.99 38.45 -7.54
N GLU A 12 -16.28 38.15 -6.28
CA GLU A 12 -15.32 38.20 -5.17
C GLU A 12 -14.11 37.27 -5.40
N GLU A 13 -14.36 36.10 -6.00
CA GLU A 13 -13.33 35.10 -6.30
C GLU A 13 -12.31 35.63 -7.32
N THR A 14 -12.77 36.32 -8.37
CA THR A 14 -11.90 36.95 -9.38
C THR A 14 -11.04 38.05 -8.75
N VAL A 15 -11.62 38.85 -7.85
CA VAL A 15 -10.87 39.90 -7.13
C VAL A 15 -9.81 39.29 -6.21
N LEU A 16 -10.15 38.20 -5.51
CA LEU A 16 -9.23 37.44 -4.67
C LEU A 16 -8.09 36.80 -5.47
N GLN A 17 -8.40 36.13 -6.58
CA GLN A 17 -7.39 35.55 -7.46
C GLN A 17 -6.45 36.62 -8.00
N TRP A 18 -6.98 37.78 -8.39
CA TRP A 18 -6.18 38.93 -8.81
C TRP A 18 -5.25 39.43 -7.69
N LEU A 19 -5.67 39.46 -6.42
CA LEU A 19 -4.81 39.88 -5.31
C LEU A 19 -3.67 38.89 -4.99
N LEU A 20 -3.86 37.62 -5.31
CA LEU A 20 -2.93 36.54 -5.02
C LEU A 20 -1.96 36.29 -6.18
N ASP A 21 -2.41 36.39 -7.43
CA ASP A 21 -1.64 36.06 -8.62
C ASP A 21 -1.00 37.31 -9.26
N ALA A 22 0.29 37.24 -9.58
CA ALA A 22 1.04 38.33 -10.21
C ALA A 22 0.74 38.46 -11.71
N ASP A 23 0.45 37.35 -12.38
CA ASP A 23 0.20 37.32 -13.82
C ASP A 23 -1.19 37.89 -14.14
N LEU A 24 -2.17 37.57 -13.30
CA LEU A 24 -3.51 38.19 -13.37
C LEU A 24 -3.46 39.71 -13.16
N ARG A 25 -2.59 40.20 -12.27
CA ARG A 25 -2.38 41.66 -12.06
C ARG A 25 -1.79 42.37 -13.26
N ALA A 26 -1.00 41.69 -14.07
CA ALA A 26 -0.50 42.24 -15.32
C ALA A 26 -1.60 42.31 -16.40
N SER A 27 -2.58 41.41 -16.34
CA SER A 27 -3.63 41.29 -17.37
C SER A 27 -4.86 42.15 -17.13
N VAL A 28 -5.24 42.41 -15.88
CA VAL A 28 -6.42 43.22 -15.52
C VAL A 28 -5.97 44.49 -14.78
N PRO A 29 -6.15 45.69 -15.37
CA PRO A 29 -5.79 46.95 -14.72
C PRO A 29 -6.61 47.19 -13.45
N ARG A 30 -5.94 47.61 -12.37
CA ARG A 30 -6.58 47.96 -11.08
C ARG A 30 -7.75 48.93 -11.24
N ALA A 31 -7.65 49.89 -12.14
CA ALA A 31 -8.70 50.89 -12.39
C ALA A 31 -10.04 50.28 -12.84
N GLU A 32 -10.01 49.15 -13.56
CA GLU A 32 -11.22 48.44 -14.00
C GLU A 32 -11.92 47.70 -12.84
N LEU A 33 -11.14 47.20 -11.88
CA LEU A 33 -11.66 46.56 -10.66
C LEU A 33 -12.22 47.60 -9.68
N GLU A 34 -11.52 48.73 -9.53
CA GLU A 34 -11.94 49.84 -8.65
C GLU A 34 -13.25 50.49 -9.12
N SER A 35 -13.47 50.63 -10.43
CA SER A 35 -14.71 51.22 -10.94
C SER A 35 -15.95 50.41 -10.57
N SER A 36 -15.82 49.09 -10.44
CA SER A 36 -16.96 48.20 -10.18
C SER A 36 -17.08 47.80 -8.71
N ASN A 37 -15.96 47.66 -7.97
CA ASN A 37 -15.92 47.01 -6.66
C ASN A 37 -15.00 47.72 -5.63
N ALA A 38 -14.85 49.05 -5.68
CA ALA A 38 -13.90 49.79 -4.83
C ALA A 38 -13.93 49.43 -3.32
N ALA A 39 -15.13 49.29 -2.73
CA ALA A 39 -15.28 48.97 -1.31
C ALA A 39 -14.87 47.53 -0.99
N GLU A 40 -15.32 46.56 -1.80
CA GLU A 40 -15.00 45.14 -1.65
C GLU A 40 -13.51 44.87 -1.87
N LEU A 41 -12.90 45.53 -2.86
CA LEU A 41 -11.46 45.46 -3.11
C LEU A 41 -10.66 45.95 -1.88
N ALA A 42 -11.06 47.07 -1.28
CA ALA A 42 -10.37 47.62 -0.11
C ALA A 42 -10.45 46.71 1.14
N ASP A 43 -11.58 46.01 1.32
CA ASP A 43 -11.74 45.05 2.43
C ASP A 43 -10.96 43.75 2.17
N LEU A 44 -10.96 43.22 0.94
CA LEU A 44 -10.16 42.07 0.55
C LEU A 44 -8.66 42.35 0.62
N GLU A 45 -8.21 43.54 0.21
CA GLU A 45 -6.81 43.97 0.35
C GLU A 45 -6.36 43.97 1.81
N ARG A 46 -7.24 44.44 2.72
CA ARG A 46 -6.98 44.43 4.16
C ARG A 46 -6.85 43.01 4.69
N PHE A 47 -7.78 42.13 4.33
CA PHE A 47 -7.76 40.73 4.74
C PHE A 47 -6.50 39.99 4.26
N VAL A 48 -6.13 40.13 2.97
CA VAL A 48 -4.92 39.50 2.43
C VAL A 48 -3.65 40.06 3.09
N ALA A 49 -3.64 41.35 3.43
CA ALA A 49 -2.53 41.95 4.18
C ALA A 49 -2.41 41.35 5.59
N GLU A 50 -3.52 41.19 6.32
CA GLU A 50 -3.56 40.55 7.65
C GLU A 50 -3.03 39.11 7.59
N CYS A 51 -3.48 38.29 6.64
CA CYS A 51 -2.98 36.93 6.47
C CYS A 51 -1.48 36.88 6.15
N ARG A 52 -0.99 37.80 5.30
CA ARG A 52 0.45 37.88 4.96
C ARG A 52 1.28 38.29 6.16
N ASP A 53 0.77 39.16 7.01
CA ASP A 53 1.48 39.60 8.21
C ASP A 53 1.50 38.51 9.29
N GLU A 54 0.43 37.73 9.44
CA GLU A 54 0.39 36.55 10.31
C GLU A 54 1.35 35.45 9.83
N LEU A 55 1.34 35.12 8.54
CA LEU A 55 2.29 34.18 7.94
C LEU A 55 3.75 34.64 8.13
N ARG A 56 4.03 35.93 7.92
CA ARG A 56 5.38 36.50 8.15
C ARG A 56 5.77 36.47 9.63
N ALA A 57 4.82 36.56 10.55
CA ALA A 57 5.10 36.43 11.98
C ALA A 57 5.50 34.99 12.30
N GLU A 58 4.76 33.99 11.80
CA GLU A 58 5.12 32.57 11.93
C GLU A 58 6.47 32.26 11.28
N GLU A 59 6.73 32.77 10.07
CA GLU A 59 8.02 32.63 9.39
C GLU A 59 9.16 33.24 10.21
N ARG A 60 8.97 34.40 10.86
CA ARG A 60 10.00 34.99 11.74
C ARG A 60 10.25 34.17 12.99
N GLU A 61 9.24 33.51 13.53
CA GLU A 61 9.40 32.59 14.66
C GLU A 61 10.10 31.29 14.25
N LEU A 62 9.86 30.81 13.04
CA LEU A 62 10.39 29.55 12.52
C LEU A 62 11.75 29.69 11.80
N ALA A 63 12.08 30.87 11.26
CA ALA A 63 13.32 31.14 10.53
C ALA A 63 14.59 30.74 11.30
N PRO A 64 14.74 31.04 12.61
CA PRO A 64 15.91 30.60 13.37
C PRO A 64 16.02 29.07 13.50
N CYS A 65 14.91 28.34 13.35
CA CYS A 65 14.88 26.88 13.38
C CYS A 65 15.17 26.29 12.00
N ALA A 66 14.59 26.89 10.95
CA ALA A 66 14.84 26.52 9.55
C ALA A 66 16.31 26.72 9.18
N ASP A 67 16.91 27.87 9.49
CA ASP A 67 18.33 28.15 9.24
C ASP A 67 19.24 27.17 9.99
N ARG A 68 18.92 26.84 11.25
CA ARG A 68 19.66 25.83 12.02
C ARG A 68 19.54 24.42 11.43
N ILE A 69 18.42 24.08 10.81
CA ILE A 69 18.23 22.78 10.15
C ILE A 69 18.99 22.77 8.81
N VAL A 70 18.88 23.84 8.02
CA VAL A 70 19.58 23.99 6.73
C VAL A 70 21.10 23.99 6.94
N ASP A 71 21.62 24.75 7.90
CA ASP A 71 23.04 24.73 8.26
C ASP A 71 23.48 23.37 8.80
N ALA A 72 22.64 22.70 9.60
CA ALA A 72 22.94 21.35 10.09
C ALA A 72 22.88 20.28 8.99
N VAL A 73 22.13 20.50 7.92
CA VAL A 73 22.07 19.62 6.75
C VAL A 73 23.24 19.90 5.83
N LEU A 74 23.54 21.17 5.52
CA LEU A 74 24.65 21.59 4.67
C LEU A 74 26.01 21.27 5.28
N ALA A 75 26.19 21.48 6.59
CA ALA A 75 27.42 21.08 7.28
C ALA A 75 27.63 19.55 7.25
N ARG A 76 26.54 18.78 7.11
CA ARG A 76 26.51 17.32 7.13
C ARG A 76 26.65 16.72 5.73
N THR A 77 26.17 17.39 4.69
CA THR A 77 26.26 16.90 3.29
C THR A 77 27.51 17.34 2.56
N VAL A 78 28.20 18.40 2.99
CA VAL A 78 29.35 18.96 2.25
C VAL A 78 30.72 18.48 2.79
N SER A 79 30.78 17.75 3.91
CA SER A 79 32.07 17.33 4.51
C SER A 79 32.21 15.86 4.92
N GLU A 80 31.23 14.99 4.65
CA GLU A 80 31.29 13.61 5.15
C GLU A 80 31.91 12.63 4.14
N ASP A 81 33.00 11.98 4.56
CA ASP A 81 33.56 10.77 3.95
C ASP A 81 32.44 9.75 3.72
N LEU A 82 32.14 9.45 2.45
CA LEU A 82 31.13 8.48 1.97
C LEU A 82 31.50 7.00 2.27
N GLY A 83 32.28 6.74 3.31
CA GLY A 83 32.63 5.40 3.77
C GLY A 83 31.66 4.88 4.85
N TRP A 84 31.66 3.57 5.06
CA TRP A 84 30.85 2.89 6.10
C TRP A 84 31.01 3.47 7.52
N ARG A 85 32.13 4.15 7.80
CA ARG A 85 32.38 4.86 9.07
C ARG A 85 31.54 6.14 9.21
N GLY A 86 31.27 6.83 8.09
CA GLY A 86 30.35 7.96 8.02
C GLY A 86 28.93 7.52 8.33
N ASP A 87 28.47 6.44 7.69
CA ASP A 87 27.14 5.87 7.93
C ASP A 87 26.93 5.41 9.37
N LEU A 88 27.91 4.71 9.96
CA LEU A 88 27.82 4.30 11.36
C LEU A 88 27.75 5.51 12.31
N ARG A 89 28.52 6.57 12.02
CA ARG A 89 28.49 7.83 12.78
C ARG A 89 27.17 8.58 12.61
N LEU A 90 26.57 8.54 11.42
CA LEU A 90 25.26 9.11 11.13
C LEU A 90 24.15 8.39 11.92
N VAL A 91 24.13 7.06 11.86
CA VAL A 91 23.13 6.24 12.57
C VAL A 91 23.26 6.42 14.09
N THR A 92 24.48 6.38 14.62
CA THR A 92 24.72 6.55 16.07
C THR A 92 24.36 7.96 16.57
N SER A 93 24.68 9.01 15.80
CA SER A 93 24.33 10.39 16.16
C SER A 93 22.82 10.64 16.09
N PHE A 94 22.13 10.05 15.11
CA PHE A 94 20.67 10.10 15.00
C PHE A 94 20.02 9.38 16.18
N MET A 95 20.45 8.14 16.49
CA MET A 95 19.95 7.40 17.64
C MET A 95 20.19 8.15 18.95
N ALA A 96 21.39 8.71 19.16
CA ALA A 96 21.71 9.48 20.35
C ALA A 96 20.79 10.71 20.52
N ARG A 97 20.48 11.42 19.43
CA ARG A 97 19.61 12.60 19.45
C ARG A 97 18.14 12.19 19.68
N ARG A 98 17.68 11.12 19.04
CA ARG A 98 16.30 10.60 19.21
C ARG A 98 16.07 10.05 20.62
N MET A 99 17.04 9.30 21.17
CA MET A 99 17.01 8.83 22.56
C MET A 99 16.94 9.99 23.56
N ARG A 100 17.56 11.15 23.28
CA ARG A 100 17.43 12.32 24.17
C ARG A 100 16.01 12.88 24.20
N SER A 101 15.28 12.83 23.09
CA SER A 101 13.95 13.44 22.93
C SER A 101 12.77 12.62 23.50
N SER A 102 12.92 11.31 23.75
CA SER A 102 11.80 10.45 24.13
C SER A 102 12.15 9.47 25.25
N LEU A 103 11.42 9.55 26.37
CA LEU A 103 11.61 8.71 27.55
C LEU A 103 11.21 7.24 27.27
N LEU A 104 10.13 7.03 26.51
CA LEU A 104 9.70 5.71 26.03
C LEU A 104 10.78 5.00 25.21
N LEU A 105 11.44 5.74 24.31
CA LEU A 105 12.51 5.17 23.49
C LEU A 105 13.73 4.76 24.33
N ARG A 106 14.04 5.49 25.41
CA ARG A 106 15.10 5.12 26.35
C ARG A 106 14.77 3.83 27.10
N VAL A 107 13.51 3.66 27.52
CA VAL A 107 13.06 2.43 28.20
C VAL A 107 13.12 1.24 27.24
N ALA A 108 12.65 1.40 26.00
CA ALA A 108 12.73 0.37 24.97
C ALA A 108 14.18 -0.01 24.65
N ALA A 109 15.07 0.99 24.48
CA ALA A 109 16.50 0.74 24.23
C ALA A 109 17.18 0.05 25.42
N ALA A 110 16.86 0.45 26.66
CA ALA A 110 17.38 -0.19 27.86
C ALA A 110 16.90 -1.65 27.98
N SER A 111 15.63 -1.91 27.69
CA SER A 111 15.07 -3.27 27.65
C SER A 111 15.79 -4.13 26.60
N LEU A 112 16.02 -3.59 25.40
CA LEU A 112 16.75 -4.29 24.34
C LEU A 112 18.19 -4.61 24.75
N LEU A 113 18.88 -3.66 25.41
CA LEU A 113 20.23 -3.84 25.94
C LEU A 113 20.29 -4.95 27.00
N VAL A 114 19.30 -4.99 27.90
CA VAL A 114 19.16 -6.07 28.89
C VAL A 114 18.98 -7.41 28.19
N HIS A 115 18.13 -7.50 27.16
CA HIS A 115 17.93 -8.74 26.40
C HIS A 115 19.20 -9.17 25.64
N LEU A 116 19.91 -8.23 25.03
CA LEU A 116 21.15 -8.49 24.30
C LEU A 116 22.27 -9.02 25.20
N ILE A 117 22.33 -8.56 26.46
CA ILE A 117 23.30 -9.05 27.46
C ILE A 117 22.81 -10.35 28.11
N ALA A 118 21.51 -10.51 28.34
CA ALA A 118 20.94 -11.70 28.97
C ALA A 118 21.08 -12.95 28.09
N LEU A 119 20.90 -12.83 26.77
CA LEU A 119 21.02 -13.93 25.82
C LEU A 119 22.35 -14.71 25.91
N PRO A 120 23.53 -14.08 25.81
CA PRO A 120 24.80 -14.80 25.91
C PRO A 120 25.05 -15.39 27.30
N VAL A 121 24.52 -14.78 28.37
CA VAL A 121 24.62 -15.32 29.74
C VAL A 121 23.76 -16.58 29.88
N ILE A 122 22.53 -16.56 29.37
CA ILE A 122 21.64 -17.73 29.36
C ILE A 122 22.24 -18.85 28.50
N ALA A 123 22.78 -18.51 27.32
CA ALA A 123 23.45 -19.47 26.45
C ALA A 123 24.67 -20.11 27.14
N ALA A 124 25.53 -19.31 27.78
CA ALA A 124 26.68 -19.81 28.54
C ALA A 124 26.23 -20.68 29.73
N TYR A 125 25.18 -20.28 30.44
CA TYR A 125 24.61 -21.06 31.54
C TYR A 125 24.00 -22.38 31.07
N ALA A 126 23.30 -22.40 29.93
CA ALA A 126 22.77 -23.63 29.33
C ALA A 126 23.90 -24.59 28.94
N VAL A 127 24.97 -24.07 28.33
CA VAL A 127 26.16 -24.87 28.00
C VAL A 127 26.86 -25.42 29.26
N TRP A 128 26.88 -24.67 30.36
CA TRP A 128 27.51 -25.10 31.60
C TRP A 128 26.67 -26.02 32.49
N LYS A 129 25.34 -25.90 32.47
CA LYS A 129 24.44 -26.69 33.33
C LYS A 129 23.94 -27.98 32.70
N VAL A 130 24.07 -28.14 31.38
CA VAL A 130 23.81 -29.43 30.75
C VAL A 130 25.02 -30.31 31.05
N GLU A 131 24.93 -31.12 32.13
CA GLU A 131 25.70 -32.35 32.24
C GLU A 131 25.40 -33.17 30.97
N GLN A 132 26.28 -33.06 29.98
CA GLN A 132 26.21 -33.89 28.79
C GLN A 132 26.42 -35.34 29.23
N LYS A 133 25.33 -36.06 29.50
CA LYS A 133 25.30 -37.50 29.22
C LYS A 133 25.32 -37.61 27.70
N PRO A 134 26.41 -38.09 27.08
CA PRO A 134 26.48 -38.20 25.65
C PRO A 134 25.72 -39.47 25.24
N ASP A 135 24.39 -39.40 25.26
CA ASP A 135 23.53 -40.39 24.62
C ASP A 135 23.20 -39.87 23.20
N LEU A 136 24.23 -39.66 22.39
CA LEU A 136 24.06 -39.48 20.96
C LEU A 136 23.94 -40.87 20.34
N TRP A 137 22.72 -41.40 20.33
CA TRP A 137 22.40 -42.62 19.59
C TRP A 137 22.02 -42.22 18.16
N ILE A 138 22.93 -42.45 17.22
CA ILE A 138 22.63 -42.33 15.78
C ILE A 138 21.93 -43.63 15.39
N GLU A 139 20.60 -43.60 15.34
CA GLU A 139 19.80 -44.70 14.83
C GLU A 139 19.67 -44.53 13.31
N PHE A 140 20.25 -45.46 12.55
CA PHE A 140 20.05 -45.54 11.11
C PHE A 140 18.69 -46.20 10.88
N GLU A 141 17.67 -45.42 10.49
CA GLU A 141 16.39 -45.98 10.04
C GLU A 141 16.66 -46.95 8.87
N GLN A 142 16.45 -48.25 9.12
CA GLN A 142 16.35 -49.21 8.04
C GLN A 142 15.05 -48.95 7.29
N PRO A 143 15.06 -48.95 5.94
CA PRO A 143 13.85 -48.72 5.17
C PRO A 143 12.78 -49.77 5.54
N PRO A 144 11.52 -49.36 5.73
CA PRO A 144 10.48 -50.25 6.21
C PRO A 144 10.24 -51.39 5.21
N GLU A 145 10.29 -52.64 5.68
CA GLU A 145 10.14 -53.83 4.84
C GLU A 145 8.70 -54.09 4.35
N GLN A 146 7.68 -53.33 4.81
CA GLN A 146 6.30 -53.51 4.36
C GLN A 146 5.53 -52.18 4.28
N PRO A 147 4.92 -51.83 3.12
CA PRO A 147 4.30 -50.52 2.90
C PRO A 147 2.88 -50.37 3.48
N TYR A 148 2.30 -51.41 4.08
CA TYR A 148 0.95 -51.35 4.68
C TYR A 148 0.85 -52.32 5.86
N GLY A 149 1.19 -51.84 7.06
CA GLY A 149 0.88 -52.47 8.34
C GLY A 149 -0.03 -51.56 9.15
N GLU A 150 -1.12 -52.10 9.67
CA GLU A 150 -2.15 -51.38 10.43
C GLU A 150 -1.56 -50.64 11.64
N ASP A 151 -1.84 -49.34 11.76
CA ASP A 151 -1.39 -48.51 12.88
C ASP A 151 -1.87 -49.08 14.23
N PRO A 152 -0.97 -49.31 15.21
CA PRO A 152 -1.40 -49.52 16.58
C PRO A 152 -1.86 -48.18 17.17
N LYS A 153 -3.08 -48.15 17.69
CA LYS A 153 -3.62 -47.02 18.47
C LYS A 153 -2.66 -46.67 19.61
N GLU A 154 -2.00 -45.52 19.52
CA GLU A 154 -1.26 -44.97 20.65
C GLU A 154 -2.23 -44.35 21.67
N ASP A 155 -2.18 -44.93 22.87
CA ASP A 155 -2.92 -44.54 24.06
C ASP A 155 -2.21 -43.31 24.68
N LEU A 156 -2.74 -42.11 24.43
CA LEU A 156 -2.22 -40.88 25.03
C LEU A 156 -2.77 -40.71 26.45
N GLY A 157 -1.92 -40.94 27.45
CA GLY A 157 -2.20 -40.64 28.86
C GLY A 157 -2.35 -39.13 29.14
N PRO A 158 -2.95 -38.72 30.27
CA PRO A 158 -3.36 -37.35 30.50
C PRO A 158 -2.16 -36.49 30.94
N VAL A 159 -1.87 -35.44 30.17
CA VAL A 159 -0.90 -34.41 30.57
C VAL A 159 -1.68 -33.19 31.08
N GLU A 160 -1.80 -33.09 32.41
CA GLU A 160 -2.17 -31.85 33.09
C GLU A 160 -0.92 -30.97 33.23
N GLY A 161 -0.90 -29.81 32.58
CA GLY A 161 0.19 -28.86 32.72
C GLY A 161 0.20 -27.74 31.69
N GLY A 162 -0.67 -26.75 31.86
CA GLY A 162 -0.54 -25.37 31.37
C GLY A 162 -0.13 -25.18 29.90
N GLU A 163 -1.12 -25.11 29.00
CA GLU A 163 -0.96 -24.75 27.60
C GLU A 163 -0.35 -23.35 27.43
N LEU A 164 0.93 -23.29 27.07
CA LEU A 164 1.39 -22.26 26.14
C LEU A 164 0.95 -22.72 24.74
N PRO A 165 0.30 -21.86 23.93
CA PRO A 165 -0.14 -22.27 22.60
C PRO A 165 1.07 -22.74 21.78
N ALA A 166 1.02 -23.99 21.33
CA ALA A 166 2.06 -24.59 20.52
C ALA A 166 2.28 -23.75 19.25
N LEU A 167 3.51 -23.26 19.09
CA LEU A 167 3.99 -22.58 17.88
C LEU A 167 3.94 -23.49 16.63
N ASP A 168 3.68 -24.79 16.81
CA ASP A 168 3.56 -25.80 15.77
C ASP A 168 2.27 -25.69 14.95
N SER A 169 1.35 -24.79 15.32
CA SER A 169 0.07 -24.57 14.63
C SER A 169 0.10 -23.38 13.64
N VAL A 170 1.24 -22.70 13.48
CA VAL A 170 1.43 -21.78 12.36
C VAL A 170 1.64 -22.63 11.11
N ASP A 171 0.53 -23.10 10.52
CA ASP A 171 0.51 -23.84 9.26
C ASP A 171 1.50 -23.19 8.28
N ALA A 172 2.36 -23.96 7.61
CA ALA A 172 3.32 -23.40 6.65
C ALA A 172 2.62 -22.53 5.57
N LEU A 173 1.35 -22.87 5.23
CA LEU A 173 0.45 -22.09 4.38
C LEU A 173 0.13 -20.69 4.95
N SER A 174 0.11 -20.55 6.27
CA SER A 174 -0.07 -19.26 6.93
C SER A 174 1.19 -18.38 6.82
N LEU A 175 2.40 -18.95 6.91
CA LEU A 175 3.64 -18.16 6.79
C LEU A 175 3.86 -17.69 5.34
N GLU A 176 3.62 -18.56 4.36
CA GLU A 176 3.70 -18.19 2.94
C GLU A 176 2.66 -17.12 2.58
N SER A 177 1.42 -17.24 3.08
CA SER A 177 0.39 -16.22 2.85
C SER A 177 0.65 -14.90 3.61
N ILE A 178 1.32 -14.94 4.76
CA ILE A 178 1.80 -13.73 5.46
C ILE A 178 2.90 -13.05 4.63
N ASN A 179 3.91 -13.81 4.19
CA ASN A 179 5.01 -13.28 3.39
C ASN A 179 4.52 -12.70 2.07
N ALA A 180 3.59 -13.40 1.42
CA ALA A 180 2.93 -12.93 0.22
C ALA A 180 2.23 -11.58 0.43
N ARG A 181 1.39 -11.45 1.47
CA ARG A 181 0.72 -10.17 1.77
C ARG A 181 1.71 -9.06 2.11
N ASN A 182 2.80 -9.38 2.81
CA ASN A 182 3.83 -8.40 3.12
C ASN A 182 4.57 -7.92 1.86
N ALA A 183 4.86 -8.83 0.92
CA ALA A 183 5.46 -8.47 -0.36
C ALA A 183 4.54 -7.57 -1.19
N ASP A 184 3.22 -7.85 -1.23
CA ASP A 184 2.28 -7.01 -1.98
C ASP A 184 2.05 -5.66 -1.29
N ARG A 185 2.06 -5.59 0.04
CA ARG A 185 2.08 -4.31 0.79
C ARG A 185 3.33 -3.50 0.48
N TRP A 186 4.48 -4.15 0.36
CA TRP A 186 5.72 -3.46 -0.02
C TRP A 186 5.64 -2.94 -1.45
N SER A 187 5.10 -3.73 -2.39
CA SER A 187 4.86 -3.27 -3.76
C SER A 187 3.91 -2.07 -3.82
N LEU A 188 2.86 -2.03 -2.99
CA LEU A 188 1.98 -0.86 -2.86
C LEU A 188 2.73 0.38 -2.35
N PHE A 189 3.64 0.19 -1.39
CA PHE A 189 4.47 1.27 -0.88
C PHE A 189 5.40 1.83 -1.97
N GLU A 190 6.08 0.97 -2.73
CA GLU A 190 6.95 1.37 -3.85
C GLU A 190 6.17 2.12 -4.95
N ARG A 191 4.95 1.66 -5.25
CA ARG A 191 4.06 2.26 -6.27
C ARG A 191 3.19 3.40 -5.75
N GLY A 192 3.45 3.88 -4.53
CA GLY A 192 2.61 4.88 -3.87
C GLY A 192 2.51 6.19 -4.66
N GLU A 193 3.56 6.61 -5.38
CA GLU A 193 3.53 7.80 -6.22
C GLU A 193 2.66 7.63 -7.47
N GLU A 194 2.82 6.50 -8.19
CA GLU A 194 2.00 6.16 -9.37
C GLU A 194 0.51 6.11 -9.01
N LEU A 195 0.19 5.43 -7.90
CA LEU A 195 -1.18 5.29 -7.42
C LEU A 195 -1.77 6.63 -6.95
N ARG A 196 -0.97 7.50 -6.32
CA ARG A 196 -1.39 8.88 -5.99
C ARG A 196 -1.68 9.71 -7.24
N ALA A 197 -0.84 9.59 -8.26
CA ALA A 197 -1.04 10.32 -9.53
C ALA A 197 -2.37 9.90 -10.18
N VAL A 198 -2.68 8.60 -10.18
CA VAL A 198 -3.97 8.09 -10.66
C VAL A 198 -5.13 8.55 -9.78
N ALA A 199 -5.00 8.47 -8.46
CA ALA A 199 -6.05 8.83 -7.51
C ALA A 199 -6.44 10.32 -7.58
N ASN A 200 -5.46 11.20 -7.82
CA ASN A 200 -5.65 12.66 -7.85
C ASN A 200 -5.98 13.22 -9.24
N SER A 201 -6.06 12.36 -10.26
CA SER A 201 -6.41 12.77 -11.63
C SER A 201 -7.93 12.76 -11.85
N GLU A 202 -8.41 13.67 -12.68
CA GLU A 202 -9.79 13.66 -13.18
C GLU A 202 -9.93 12.65 -14.32
N TRP A 203 -10.90 11.74 -14.18
CA TRP A 203 -11.20 10.68 -15.14
C TRP A 203 -12.65 10.76 -15.59
N ASP A 204 -12.89 10.72 -16.90
CA ASP A 204 -14.23 10.86 -17.48
C ASP A 204 -15.00 9.52 -17.43
N ALA A 205 -14.31 8.42 -17.73
CA ALA A 205 -14.93 7.11 -17.85
C ALA A 205 -15.37 6.58 -16.46
N PRO A 206 -16.59 6.00 -16.32
CA PRO A 206 -17.05 5.43 -15.05
C PRO A 206 -16.11 4.38 -14.47
N LEU A 207 -15.54 3.54 -15.33
CA LEU A 207 -14.60 2.48 -14.94
C LEU A 207 -13.28 3.07 -14.41
N GLU A 208 -12.70 4.07 -15.09
CA GLU A 208 -11.50 4.77 -14.62
C GLU A 208 -11.72 5.47 -13.28
N ARG A 209 -12.88 6.13 -13.09
CA ARG A 209 -13.23 6.73 -11.79
C ARG A 209 -13.29 5.69 -10.69
N ARG A 210 -13.83 4.50 -10.97
CA ARG A 210 -13.85 3.38 -10.02
C ARG A 210 -12.43 2.88 -9.71
N LEU A 211 -11.59 2.70 -10.72
CA LEU A 211 -10.20 2.28 -10.56
C LEU A 211 -9.34 3.33 -9.81
N ALA A 212 -9.57 4.62 -10.06
CA ALA A 212 -8.93 5.71 -9.32
C ALA A 212 -9.38 5.76 -7.85
N ALA A 213 -10.68 5.57 -7.59
CA ALA A 213 -11.18 5.44 -6.21
C ALA A 213 -10.60 4.22 -5.51
N ARG A 214 -10.39 3.12 -6.23
CA ARG A 214 -9.69 1.93 -5.72
C ARG A 214 -8.22 2.23 -5.42
N ALA A 215 -7.52 2.97 -6.28
CA ALA A 215 -6.14 3.41 -6.03
C ALA A 215 -6.05 4.26 -4.76
N ALA A 216 -6.96 5.22 -4.58
CA ALA A 216 -7.04 6.06 -3.37
C ALA A 216 -7.23 5.24 -2.08
N ARG A 217 -8.02 4.16 -2.12
CA ARG A 217 -8.18 3.24 -0.98
C ARG A 217 -6.90 2.47 -0.67
N LEU A 218 -6.19 1.99 -1.69
CA LEU A 218 -4.97 1.20 -1.54
C LEU A 218 -3.82 2.01 -0.90
N ILE A 219 -3.75 3.31 -1.17
CA ILE A 219 -2.76 4.22 -0.57
C ILE A 219 -3.21 4.84 0.76
N GLY A 220 -4.46 4.60 1.18
CA GLY A 220 -5.01 5.11 2.45
C GLY A 220 -5.58 6.53 2.39
N ASP A 221 -5.73 7.12 1.20
CA ASP A 221 -6.29 8.47 1.00
C ASP A 221 -7.84 8.49 0.99
N ALA A 222 -8.47 7.32 0.91
CA ALA A 222 -9.93 7.18 0.94
C ALA A 222 -10.39 6.06 1.89
N PRO A 223 -11.56 6.20 2.54
CA PRO A 223 -12.12 5.13 3.36
C PRO A 223 -12.44 3.90 2.52
N PHE A 224 -12.22 2.72 3.10
CA PHE A 224 -12.55 1.48 2.43
C PHE A 224 -14.06 1.23 2.47
N VAL A 225 -14.71 1.36 1.32
CA VAL A 225 -16.11 0.99 1.12
C VAL A 225 -16.13 -0.09 0.05
N VAL A 226 -16.50 -1.32 0.43
CA VAL A 226 -16.70 -2.40 -0.54
C VAL A 226 -17.93 -2.04 -1.36
N PRO A 227 -17.82 -1.91 -2.68
CA PRO A 227 -19.00 -1.76 -3.51
C PRO A 227 -19.87 -3.00 -3.34
N SER A 228 -21.13 -2.82 -2.94
CA SER A 228 -22.10 -3.92 -3.03
C SER A 228 -22.17 -4.34 -4.49
N ALA A 229 -21.83 -5.59 -4.79
CA ALA A 229 -21.84 -6.08 -6.16
C ALA A 229 -23.27 -5.95 -6.72
N THR A 230 -23.49 -5.02 -7.64
CA THR A 230 -24.70 -5.00 -8.44
C THR A 230 -24.64 -6.20 -9.38
N HIS A 231 -25.55 -7.16 -9.20
CA HIS A 231 -25.52 -8.52 -9.77
C HIS A 231 -25.72 -8.59 -11.31
N GLY A 232 -25.40 -7.53 -12.06
CA GLY A 232 -25.67 -7.43 -13.50
C GLY A 232 -24.46 -7.64 -14.41
N ASP A 233 -23.29 -7.12 -14.05
CA ASP A 233 -22.10 -7.12 -14.93
C ASP A 233 -20.99 -8.01 -14.38
N ALA A 234 -20.39 -8.82 -15.25
CA ALA A 234 -19.25 -9.69 -14.93
C ALA A 234 -18.04 -8.86 -14.50
N VAL A 235 -17.85 -7.66 -15.06
CA VAL A 235 -16.77 -6.75 -14.65
C VAL A 235 -16.96 -6.27 -13.25
N ASP A 236 -18.17 -5.79 -12.95
CA ASP A 236 -18.48 -5.24 -11.65
C ASP A 236 -18.30 -6.29 -10.55
N ARG A 237 -18.70 -7.54 -10.84
CA ARG A 237 -18.50 -8.67 -9.94
C ARG A 237 -17.01 -9.03 -9.80
N LEU A 238 -16.27 -9.12 -10.89
CA LEU A 238 -14.82 -9.39 -10.85
C LEU A 238 -14.09 -8.32 -10.04
N LEU A 239 -14.37 -7.05 -10.30
CA LEU A 239 -13.81 -5.91 -9.57
C LEU A 239 -14.22 -5.94 -8.09
N ALA A 240 -15.46 -6.28 -7.76
CA ALA A 240 -15.90 -6.36 -6.37
C ALA A 240 -15.12 -7.44 -5.60
N ILE A 241 -14.91 -8.61 -6.20
CA ILE A 241 -14.11 -9.69 -5.60
C ILE A 241 -12.65 -9.25 -5.45
N ASP A 242 -12.12 -8.58 -6.46
CA ASP A 242 -10.74 -8.11 -6.44
C ASP A 242 -10.53 -6.99 -5.40
N GLU A 243 -11.50 -6.10 -5.23
CA GLU A 243 -11.51 -5.10 -4.15
C GLU A 243 -11.64 -5.76 -2.77
N ALA A 244 -12.43 -6.84 -2.62
CA ALA A 244 -12.50 -7.59 -1.36
C ALA A 244 -11.14 -8.24 -1.00
N LEU A 245 -10.36 -8.68 -2.00
CA LEU A 245 -8.99 -9.14 -1.79
C LEU A 245 -8.05 -8.00 -1.37
N ASP A 246 -8.21 -6.80 -1.90
CA ASP A 246 -7.45 -5.62 -1.47
C ASP A 246 -7.74 -5.27 0.00
N ALA A 247 -9.01 -5.34 0.41
CA ALA A 247 -9.38 -5.20 1.81
C ALA A 247 -8.67 -6.21 2.70
N ARG A 248 -8.59 -7.47 2.27
CA ARG A 248 -7.89 -8.53 3.00
C ARG A 248 -6.38 -8.29 3.07
N LEU A 249 -5.78 -7.75 2.02
CA LEU A 249 -4.38 -7.28 2.02
C LEU A 249 -4.17 -6.17 3.07
N LEU A 250 -5.15 -5.26 3.22
CA LEU A 250 -5.16 -4.20 4.23
C LEU A 250 -5.62 -4.69 5.63
N ALA A 251 -5.79 -6.00 5.82
CA ALA A 251 -6.26 -6.62 7.07
C ALA A 251 -7.65 -6.14 7.52
N LEU A 252 -8.51 -5.76 6.58
CA LEU A 252 -9.91 -5.45 6.83
C LEU A 252 -10.77 -6.72 6.80
N PRO A 253 -11.76 -6.87 7.71
CA PRO A 253 -12.55 -8.09 7.86
C PRO A 253 -13.69 -8.17 6.83
N ILE A 254 -13.35 -8.15 5.54
CA ILE A 254 -14.33 -8.26 4.46
C ILE A 254 -14.37 -9.70 3.96
N PRO A 255 -15.52 -10.39 4.08
CA PRO A 255 -15.64 -11.77 3.63
C PRO A 255 -15.61 -11.85 2.10
N ILE A 256 -15.07 -12.95 1.58
CA ILE A 256 -15.16 -13.33 0.17
C ILE A 256 -16.02 -14.58 0.12
N ASP A 257 -17.16 -14.51 -0.56
CA ASP A 257 -18.14 -15.58 -0.55
C ASP A 257 -17.67 -16.77 -1.40
N ALA A 258 -17.94 -17.99 -0.94
CA ALA A 258 -17.62 -19.20 -1.71
C ALA A 258 -18.30 -19.22 -3.10
N ALA A 259 -19.47 -18.57 -3.21
CA ALA A 259 -20.20 -18.41 -4.47
C ALA A 259 -19.46 -17.52 -5.48
N ASP A 260 -18.71 -16.53 -4.99
CA ASP A 260 -17.88 -15.66 -5.84
C ASP A 260 -16.66 -16.40 -6.36
N LEU A 261 -16.01 -17.19 -5.51
CA LEU A 261 -14.88 -18.02 -5.93
C LEU A 261 -15.32 -19.11 -6.92
N ALA A 262 -16.47 -19.74 -6.70
CA ALA A 262 -17.04 -20.70 -7.65
C ALA A 262 -17.39 -20.05 -9.00
N TRP A 263 -17.92 -18.82 -8.97
CA TRP A 263 -18.17 -18.05 -10.19
C TRP A 263 -16.87 -17.69 -10.93
N LEU A 264 -15.80 -17.31 -10.22
CA LEU A 264 -14.48 -17.10 -10.83
C LEU A 264 -13.93 -18.37 -11.50
N THR A 265 -14.12 -19.54 -10.86
CA THR A 265 -13.73 -20.84 -11.45
C THR A 265 -14.48 -21.10 -12.77
N GLN A 266 -15.77 -20.76 -12.84
CA GLN A 266 -16.55 -20.87 -14.08
C GLN A 266 -16.06 -19.88 -15.14
N LEU A 267 -15.80 -18.63 -14.76
CA LEU A 267 -15.30 -17.60 -15.66
C LEU A 267 -13.91 -17.95 -16.22
N ALA A 268 -13.04 -18.55 -15.39
CA ALA A 268 -11.71 -19.05 -15.75
C ALA A 268 -11.73 -20.20 -16.79
N ALA A 269 -12.87 -20.85 -16.99
CA ALA A 269 -13.04 -21.88 -18.02
C ALA A 269 -13.47 -21.30 -19.38
N GLY A 270 -13.80 -20.01 -19.46
CA GLY A 270 -14.34 -19.36 -20.65
C GLY A 270 -13.29 -18.74 -21.59
N ASP A 271 -13.69 -17.61 -22.19
CA ASP A 271 -12.93 -16.83 -23.17
C ASP A 271 -11.60 -16.30 -22.60
N PRO A 272 -10.45 -16.37 -23.33
CA PRO A 272 -9.13 -16.10 -22.76
C PRO A 272 -8.97 -14.76 -22.03
N PRO A 273 -9.47 -13.60 -22.52
CA PRO A 273 -9.29 -12.34 -21.79
C PRO A 273 -9.96 -12.35 -20.41
N ARG A 274 -11.22 -12.79 -20.34
CA ARG A 274 -11.97 -12.88 -19.08
C ARG A 274 -11.44 -13.98 -18.18
N ALA A 275 -11.04 -15.10 -18.79
CA ALA A 275 -10.42 -16.20 -18.07
C ALA A 275 -9.09 -15.77 -17.45
N ALA A 276 -8.26 -14.99 -18.14
CA ALA A 276 -6.98 -14.51 -17.64
C ALA A 276 -7.14 -13.66 -16.37
N LEU A 277 -8.10 -12.73 -16.39
CA LEU A 277 -8.44 -11.93 -15.21
C LEU A 277 -8.96 -12.80 -14.06
N ALA A 278 -9.89 -13.72 -14.34
CA ALA A 278 -10.43 -14.62 -13.33
C ALA A 278 -9.33 -15.50 -12.69
N LEU A 279 -8.39 -16.01 -13.50
CA LEU A 279 -7.24 -16.78 -13.04
C LEU A 279 -6.29 -15.94 -12.18
N ALA A 280 -6.03 -14.68 -12.56
CA ALA A 280 -5.22 -13.77 -11.76
C ALA A 280 -5.86 -13.50 -10.38
N VAL A 281 -7.17 -13.27 -10.33
CA VAL A 281 -7.92 -13.06 -9.08
C VAL A 281 -7.91 -14.33 -8.21
N LEU A 282 -8.14 -15.51 -8.80
CA LEU A 282 -8.07 -16.80 -8.08
C LEU A 282 -6.69 -17.08 -7.50
N ARG A 283 -5.63 -16.81 -8.28
CA ARG A 283 -4.24 -16.95 -7.82
C ARG A 283 -3.96 -16.04 -6.63
N ARG A 284 -4.41 -14.79 -6.70
CA ARG A 284 -4.25 -13.84 -5.59
C ARG A 284 -5.04 -14.25 -4.34
N ALA A 285 -6.25 -14.77 -4.52
CA ALA A 285 -7.05 -15.35 -3.43
C ALA A 285 -6.30 -16.51 -2.75
N GLN A 286 -5.77 -17.46 -3.54
CA GLN A 286 -4.97 -18.57 -3.04
C GLN A 286 -3.75 -18.07 -2.26
N ARG A 287 -3.01 -17.10 -2.82
CA ARG A 287 -1.82 -16.48 -2.21
C ARG A 287 -2.14 -15.76 -0.89
N TYR A 288 -3.34 -15.21 -0.74
CA TYR A 288 -3.82 -14.59 0.50
C TYR A 288 -4.42 -15.59 1.51
N GLY A 289 -4.27 -16.90 1.27
CA GLY A 289 -4.80 -17.95 2.12
C GLY A 289 -6.32 -18.00 2.14
N VAL A 290 -6.98 -17.55 1.07
CA VAL A 290 -8.43 -17.73 0.88
C VAL A 290 -8.66 -19.13 0.32
N ALA A 291 -9.58 -19.88 0.93
CA ALA A 291 -9.94 -21.23 0.48
C ALA A 291 -10.58 -21.18 -0.91
N VAL A 292 -9.84 -21.55 -1.94
CA VAL A 292 -10.33 -21.62 -3.33
C VAL A 292 -10.96 -22.99 -3.63
N PRO A 293 -11.94 -23.09 -4.56
CA PRO A 293 -12.55 -24.35 -4.95
C PRO A 293 -11.53 -25.39 -5.41
N GLN A 294 -11.81 -26.67 -5.14
CA GLN A 294 -10.97 -27.77 -5.61
C GLN A 294 -10.80 -27.73 -7.13
N GLY A 295 -9.58 -28.00 -7.62
CA GLY A 295 -9.24 -27.90 -9.04
C GLY A 295 -8.80 -26.51 -9.50
N SER A 296 -8.95 -25.46 -8.69
CA SER A 296 -8.49 -24.10 -9.03
C SER A 296 -7.00 -24.03 -9.32
N ALA A 297 -6.17 -24.85 -8.65
CA ALA A 297 -4.73 -24.89 -8.90
C ALA A 297 -4.38 -25.27 -10.35
N GLY A 298 -5.09 -26.26 -10.92
CA GLY A 298 -4.90 -26.66 -12.32
C GLY A 298 -5.36 -25.57 -13.30
N LEU A 299 -6.42 -24.84 -12.95
CA LEU A 299 -6.87 -23.68 -13.72
C LEU A 299 -5.84 -22.54 -13.65
N ILE A 300 -5.33 -22.20 -12.46
CA ILE A 300 -4.32 -21.16 -12.26
C ILE A 300 -3.06 -21.46 -13.07
N ALA A 301 -2.62 -22.73 -13.14
CA ALA A 301 -1.49 -23.15 -13.96
C ALA A 301 -1.71 -22.88 -15.47
N ARG A 302 -2.96 -22.81 -15.95
CA ARG A 302 -3.24 -22.46 -17.36
C ARG A 302 -2.80 -21.05 -17.72
N LEU A 303 -2.67 -20.13 -16.76
CA LEU A 303 -2.20 -18.77 -17.04
C LEU A 303 -0.76 -18.74 -17.59
N GLN A 304 -0.01 -19.84 -17.44
CA GLN A 304 1.33 -20.05 -18.01
C GLN A 304 1.31 -20.79 -19.35
N SER A 305 0.14 -21.18 -19.87
CA SER A 305 0.03 -21.92 -21.13
C SER A 305 0.18 -20.98 -22.35
N PRO A 306 0.54 -21.53 -23.53
CA PRO A 306 0.60 -20.75 -24.76
C PRO A 306 -0.71 -20.03 -25.12
N ASP A 307 -1.86 -20.57 -24.68
CA ASP A 307 -3.17 -19.97 -24.93
C ASP A 307 -3.35 -18.61 -24.22
N PHE A 308 -2.51 -18.32 -23.22
CA PHE A 308 -2.50 -17.08 -22.44
C PHE A 308 -1.21 -16.27 -22.65
N ALA A 309 -0.50 -16.47 -23.76
CA ALA A 309 0.76 -15.78 -24.05
C ALA A 309 0.62 -14.24 -23.98
N ASP A 310 -0.49 -13.69 -24.48
CA ASP A 310 -0.77 -12.24 -24.43
C ASP A 310 -1.02 -11.72 -23.00
N PHE A 311 -1.27 -12.62 -22.06
CA PHE A 311 -1.53 -12.33 -20.65
C PHE A 311 -0.43 -12.86 -19.72
N ALA A 312 0.73 -13.25 -20.26
CA ALA A 312 1.83 -13.82 -19.49
C ALA A 312 2.31 -12.89 -18.35
N GLY A 313 2.14 -11.58 -18.51
CA GLY A 313 2.41 -10.59 -17.46
C GLY A 313 1.58 -10.80 -16.18
N LEU A 314 0.37 -11.33 -16.28
CA LEU A 314 -0.49 -11.68 -15.13
C LEU A 314 0.02 -12.89 -14.35
N ALA A 315 0.83 -13.75 -14.97
CA ALA A 315 1.40 -14.93 -14.31
C ALA A 315 2.64 -14.63 -13.47
N GLY A 316 3.18 -13.41 -13.55
CA GLY A 316 4.38 -12.99 -12.82
C GLY A 316 4.06 -12.17 -11.56
N PRO A 317 5.06 -11.93 -10.70
CA PRO A 317 4.90 -11.13 -9.47
C PRO A 317 4.34 -9.73 -9.75
N ALA A 318 4.73 -9.12 -10.87
CA ALA A 318 4.24 -7.81 -11.30
C ALA A 318 2.73 -7.82 -11.62
N GLY A 319 2.22 -8.91 -12.21
CA GLY A 319 0.80 -9.07 -12.52
C GLY A 319 -0.08 -9.35 -11.32
N GLU A 320 0.50 -9.88 -10.24
CA GLU A 320 -0.19 -10.21 -8.99
C GLU A 320 -0.46 -8.99 -8.10
N ALA A 321 0.30 -7.91 -8.27
CA ALA A 321 0.13 -6.69 -7.49
C ALA A 321 -1.25 -6.06 -7.76
N PRO A 322 -1.92 -5.51 -6.73
CA PRO A 322 -3.15 -4.74 -6.93
C PRO A 322 -2.96 -3.61 -7.95
N LEU A 323 -3.94 -3.47 -8.86
CA LEU A 323 -3.90 -2.48 -9.95
C LEU A 323 -2.57 -2.47 -10.73
N SER A 324 -1.99 -3.65 -10.99
CA SER A 324 -0.82 -3.73 -11.87
C SER A 324 -1.16 -3.28 -13.30
N VAL A 325 -0.16 -2.75 -14.01
CA VAL A 325 -0.31 -2.32 -15.41
C VAL A 325 -0.82 -3.48 -16.28
N GLU A 326 -0.31 -4.69 -16.05
CA GLU A 326 -0.74 -5.87 -16.80
C GLU A 326 -2.19 -6.27 -16.50
N TRP A 327 -2.62 -6.14 -15.25
CA TRP A 327 -4.01 -6.36 -14.86
C TRP A 327 -4.95 -5.34 -15.53
N VAL A 328 -4.58 -4.06 -15.56
CA VAL A 328 -5.38 -3.01 -16.21
C VAL A 328 -5.40 -3.17 -17.74
N ARG A 329 -4.29 -3.60 -18.37
CA ARG A 329 -4.27 -3.95 -19.79
C ARG A 329 -5.16 -5.14 -20.09
N ALA A 330 -5.14 -6.18 -19.25
CA ALA A 330 -6.00 -7.34 -19.42
C ALA A 330 -7.49 -6.96 -19.24
N LEU A 331 -7.79 -6.05 -18.30
CA LEU A 331 -9.13 -5.49 -18.15
C LEU A 331 -9.59 -4.76 -19.41
N ARG A 332 -8.71 -3.94 -20.01
CA ARG A 332 -8.98 -3.25 -21.27
C ARG A 332 -9.16 -4.20 -22.45
N ALA A 333 -8.40 -5.30 -22.51
CA ALA A 333 -8.46 -6.28 -23.59
C ALA A 333 -9.76 -7.11 -23.58
N CYS A 334 -10.44 -7.20 -22.44
CA CYS A 334 -11.79 -7.74 -22.41
C CYS A 334 -12.74 -6.73 -23.08
N GLU A 335 -13.75 -7.18 -23.84
CA GLU A 335 -14.89 -6.34 -24.35
C GLU A 335 -15.65 -5.56 -23.25
N LEU A 336 -15.28 -5.86 -22.02
CA LEU A 336 -15.65 -5.30 -20.75
C LEU A 336 -14.92 -3.98 -20.40
N GLY A 337 -13.89 -3.62 -21.18
CA GLY A 337 -12.89 -2.60 -20.89
C GLY A 337 -12.89 -1.38 -21.80
N ASP A 338 -13.93 -1.18 -22.62
CA ASP A 338 -14.10 0.01 -23.48
C ASP A 338 -14.03 1.34 -22.70
N GLY A 339 -14.13 1.27 -21.36
CA GLY A 339 -13.99 2.39 -20.45
C GLY A 339 -12.58 2.70 -19.95
N VAL A 340 -11.50 2.03 -20.38
CA VAL A 340 -10.12 2.33 -19.93
C VAL A 340 -9.25 2.88 -21.06
N SER A 341 -8.82 4.13 -20.92
CA SER A 341 -7.99 4.86 -21.88
C SER A 341 -6.50 4.52 -21.78
N ASP A 342 -5.74 4.77 -22.85
CA ASP A 342 -4.27 4.73 -22.83
C ASP A 342 -3.68 5.69 -21.79
N ARG A 343 -4.31 6.86 -21.61
CA ARG A 343 -3.93 7.85 -20.59
C ARG A 343 -3.96 7.24 -19.19
N PHE A 344 -4.97 6.43 -18.87
CA PHE A 344 -5.06 5.76 -17.57
C PHE A 344 -3.96 4.72 -17.39
N VAL A 345 -3.71 3.90 -18.42
CA VAL A 345 -2.63 2.90 -18.39
C VAL A 345 -1.26 3.56 -18.23
N ASP A 346 -1.02 4.69 -18.88
CA ASP A 346 0.25 5.42 -18.79
C ASP A 346 0.45 6.10 -17.45
N ALA A 347 -0.63 6.53 -16.78
CA ALA A 347 -0.55 7.09 -15.43
C ALA A 347 -0.09 6.05 -14.40
N LEU A 348 -0.35 4.75 -14.63
CA LEU A 348 0.13 3.65 -13.79
C LEU A 348 1.58 3.22 -14.05
N ARG A 349 2.30 3.86 -14.99
CA ARG A 349 3.71 3.55 -15.31
C ARG A 349 4.70 4.62 -14.86
N ARG A 350 4.20 5.76 -14.40
CA ARG A 350 4.98 6.93 -13.98
C ARG A 350 5.20 6.86 -12.49
#